data_AF-A0AAU1SBB3-F1
#
_entry.id   AF-A0AAU1SBB3-F1
#
_cell.length_a   1.000
_cell.length_b   1.000
_cell.length_c   1.000
_cell.angle_alpha   90.00
_cell.angle_beta   90.00
_cell.angle_gamma   90.00
#
_symmetry.space_group_name_H-M   'P 1'
#
loop_
_entity.id
_entity.type
_entity.pdbx_description
1 polymer ?
#
loop_
_entity_poly.entity_id
_entity_poly.type
_entity_poly.pdbx_seq_one_letter_code
_entity_poly.pdbx_strand_id
1 'polypeptide(L)' 'MVVRRVLPTSPVGVEYFLTPLGESLREPFGRLYDWTVNNADEIRAHQRDYEQRVQS' A
#
# COMPACT_ATOMS: atom_id res chain seq x y z
N MET A 1 -0.99 -5.62 10.35
CA MET A 1 -2.02 -5.86 11.40
C MET A 1 -2.28 -4.58 12.15
N VAL A 2 -3.54 -4.29 12.46
CA VAL A 2 -3.99 -3.02 13.07
C VAL A 2 -4.70 -3.32 14.39
N VAL A 3 -4.49 -2.49 15.40
CA VAL A 3 -5.29 -2.47 16.63
C VAL A 3 -6.26 -1.30 16.61
N ARG A 4 -7.48 -1.54 17.09
CA ARG A 4 -8.57 -0.57 17.16
C ARG A 4 -8.82 -0.18 18.62
N ARG A 5 -8.85 1.12 18.92
CA ARG A 5 -9.23 1.67 20.23
C ARG A 5 -10.53 2.46 20.10
N VAL A 6 -11.53 2.14 20.92
CA VAL A 6 -12.77 2.92 21.01
C VAL A 6 -12.58 4.03 22.05
N LEU A 7 -12.94 5.26 21.68
CA LEU A 7 -12.93 6.40 22.57
C LEU A 7 -14.35 6.62 23.11
N PRO A 8 -14.55 6.65 24.44
CA PRO A 8 -15.86 6.88 25.05
C PRO A 8 -16.22 8.38 25.03
N THR A 9 -16.32 8.95 23.84
CA THR A 9 -16.72 10.35 23.58
C THR A 9 -18.16 10.44 23.08
N SER A 10 -18.71 11.65 22.99
CA SER A 10 -19.98 11.91 22.30
C SER A 10 -19.76 12.96 21.20
N PRO A 11 -19.81 12.59 19.91
CA PRO A 11 -20.06 11.24 19.38
C PRO A 11 -18.91 10.26 19.69
N VAL A 12 -19.18 8.95 19.65
CA VAL A 12 -18.18 7.90 19.90
C VAL A 12 -17.05 8.00 18.87
N GLY A 13 -15.82 8.08 19.36
CA GLY A 13 -14.61 8.12 18.54
C GLY A 13 -13.96 6.74 18.39
N VAL A 14 -13.15 6.57 17.35
CA VAL A 14 -12.34 5.38 17.14
C VAL A 14 -10.97 5.79 16.61
N GLU A 15 -9.93 5.16 17.14
CA GLU A 15 -8.56 5.29 16.66
C GLU A 15 -8.01 3.95 16.20
N TYR A 16 -7.07 4.02 15.27
CA TYR A 16 -6.36 2.87 14.72
C TYR A 16 -4.87 3.08 14.83
N PHE A 17 -4.17 2.04 15.26
CA PHE A 17 -2.72 2.02 15.37
C PHE A 17 -2.18 0.76 14.70
N LEU A 18 -0.96 0.85 14.17
CA LEU A 18 -0.25 -0.35 13.78
C LEU A 18 0.15 -1.14 15.03
N THR A 19 0.01 -2.47 14.97
CA THR A 19 0.61 -3.34 15.99
C THR A 19 2.12 -3.44 15.74
N PRO A 20 2.94 -3.94 16.69
CA PRO A 20 4.36 -4.20 16.43
C PRO A 20 4.63 -5.06 15.17
N LEU A 21 3.73 -6.02 14.86
CA LEU A 21 3.80 -6.78 13.61
C LEU A 21 3.36 -5.97 12.38
N GLY A 22 2.42 -5.04 12.52
CA GLY A 22 2.09 -4.09 11.45
C GLY A 22 3.23 -3.11 11.18
N GLU A 23 3.90 -2.66 12.23
CA GLU A 23 5.08 -1.81 12.19
C GLU A 23 6.25 -2.49 11.46
N SER A 24 6.51 -3.77 11.74
CA SER A 24 7.58 -4.52 11.07
C SER A 24 7.38 -4.69 9.56
N LEU A 25 6.15 -4.51 9.06
CA LEU A 25 5.87 -4.56 7.62
C LEU A 25 6.24 -3.26 6.89
N ARG A 26 6.44 -2.16 7.60
CA ARG A 26 6.72 -0.85 7.00
C ARG A 26 7.95 -0.86 6.11
N GLU A 27 9.08 -1.38 6.60
CA GLU A 27 10.33 -1.37 5.83
C GLU A 27 10.25 -2.25 4.58
N PRO A 28 9.80 -3.53 4.65
CA PRO A 28 9.60 -4.34 3.45
C PRO A 28 8.66 -3.70 2.43
N PHE A 29 7.54 -3.13 2.89
CA PHE A 29 6.60 -2.43 2.01
C PHE A 29 7.24 -1.19 1.38
N GLY A 30 7.99 -0.40 2.16
CA GLY A 30 8.73 0.76 1.67
C GLY A 30 9.71 0.40 0.55
N ARG A 31 10.47 -0.69 0.71
CA ARG A 31 11.39 -1.13 -0.36
C ARG A 31 10.67 -1.53 -1.64
N LEU A 32 9.52 -2.21 -1.52
CA LEU A 32 8.70 -2.56 -2.67
C LEU A 32 8.14 -1.30 -3.33
N TYR A 33 7.67 -0.34 -2.53
CA TYR A 33 7.19 0.95 -3.02
C TYR A 33 8.28 1.70 -3.79
N ASP A 34 9.48 1.84 -3.20
CA ASP A 34 10.60 2.55 -3.81
C ASP A 34 11.00 1.90 -5.14
N TRP A 35 11.12 0.57 -5.17
CA TRP A 35 11.39 -0.15 -6.41
C TRP A 35 10.29 0.10 -7.45
N THR A 36 9.02 0.04 -7.05
CA THR A 36 7.89 0.26 -7.97
C THR A 36 7.90 1.67 -8.54
N VAL A 37 8.17 2.69 -7.72
CA VAL A 37 8.26 4.09 -8.16
C VAL A 37 9.44 4.28 -9.12
N ASN A 38 10.61 3.75 -8.77
CA ASN A 38 11.81 3.88 -9.59
C ASN A 38 11.68 3.20 -10.96
N ASN A 39 10.85 2.16 -11.07
CA ASN A 39 10.63 1.41 -12.32
C ASN A 39 9.26 1.71 -12.95
N ALA A 40 8.56 2.75 -12.51
CA ALA A 40 7.16 2.99 -12.91
C ALA A 40 6.99 3.18 -14.42
N ASP A 41 7.94 3.84 -15.08
CA ASP A 41 7.86 4.09 -16.53
C ASP A 41 8.05 2.83 -17.35
N GLU A 42 9.00 1.97 -16.95
CA GLU A 42 9.25 0.67 -17.59
C GLU A 42 8.05 -0.27 -17.40
N ILE A 43 7.51 -0.34 -16.18
CA ILE A 43 6.29 -1.10 -15.89
C ILE A 43 5.14 -0.64 -16.79
N ARG A 44 4.92 0.68 -16.92
CA ARG A 44 3.86 1.23 -17.79
C ARG A 44 4.12 0.97 -19.27
N ALA A 45 5.37 0.97 -19.72
CA ALA A 45 5.71 0.63 -21.09
C ALA A 45 5.32 -0.82 -21.41
N HIS A 46 5.70 -1.76 -20.55
CA HIS A 46 5.31 -3.16 -20.70
C HIS A 46 3.79 -3.38 -20.64
N GLN A 47 3.08 -2.63 -19.80
CA GLN A 47 1.60 -2.67 -19.77
C GLN A 47 1.01 -2.23 -21.12
N ARG A 48 1.48 -1.12 -21.70
CA ARG A 48 1.01 -0.65 -23.02
C ARG A 48 1.30 -1.64 -24.14
N ASP A 49 2.50 -2.21 -24.16
CA ASP A 49 2.89 -3.19 -25.17
C ASP A 49 1.99 -4.44 -25.09
N TYR A 50 1.67 -4.89 -23.88
CA TYR A 50 0.73 -5.99 -23.67
C TYR A 50 -0.68 -5.64 -24.16
N GLU A 51 -1.20 -4.48 -23.77
CA GLU A 51 -2.53 -4.00 -24.21
C GLU A 51 -2.64 -3.95 -25.74
N GLN A 52 -1.61 -3.44 -26.42
CA GLN A 52 -1.57 -3.39 -27.89
C GLN A 52 -1.61 -4.78 -28.54
N ARG A 53 -0.93 -5.77 -27.92
CA ARG A 53 -0.93 -7.16 -28.40
C ARG A 53 -2.26 -7.87 -28.21
N VAL A 54 -2.97 -7.58 -27.12
CA VAL A 54 -4.26 -8.21 -26.81
C VAL A 54 -5.40 -7.60 -27.63
N GLN A 55 -5.26 -6.33 -28.05
CA GLN A 55 -6.27 -5.62 -28.84
C GLN A 55 -6.17 -5.86 -30.36
N SER A 56 -5.10 -6.51 -30.83
CA SER A 56 -4.90 -6.92 -32.24
C SER A 56 -5.40 -8.33 -32.50
#